data_AF-A0A803SWM7-F1
#
_entry.id   AF-A0A803SWM7-F1
#
_cell.length_a   1.000
_cell.length_b   1.000
_cell.length_c   1.000
_cell.angle_alpha   90.00
_cell.angle_beta   90.00
_cell.angle_gamma   90.00
#
_symmetry.space_group_name_H-M   'P 1'
#
loop_
_entity.id
_entity.type
_entity.pdbx_description
1 polymer ?
#
loop_
_entity_poly.entity_id
_entity_poly.type
_entity_poly.pdbx_seq_one_letter_code
_entity_poly.pdbx_strand_id
1 'polypeptide(L)'
;MREASHKDGKNIKKSGRPLGNIFADCQFSHTRSDLQFLKSLLTRKKKLLRTSASTYNRNYYFSAFFLKQWATFARSWFLLDAKMQPPGKIAAITAIRLEGKHKPVFHALSDLGDHVVIINTRHIAFSGNKWEQKVYSSHTGYPGGFLQVTAAQLHRKDPTAIVKLAIYGMLPKTLLRRTMMQRLHLFADDEIPEEIRKNLVEELKQPRKVPKRLDEYTQEEIDAFPRLWTPPKDFRQR
;
A
#
# COMPACT_ATOMS: atom_id res chain seq x y z
N MET A 1 26.30 -25.60 52.17
CA MET A 1 25.52 -25.73 53.42
C MET A 1 24.62 -24.52 53.56
N ARG A 2 23.32 -24.78 53.71
CA ARG A 2 22.23 -23.95 54.26
C ARG A 2 21.66 -22.79 53.42
N GLU A 3 20.46 -23.10 52.90
CA GLU A 3 19.33 -22.21 52.63
C GLU A 3 18.86 -21.44 53.88
N ALA A 4 18.31 -20.24 53.68
CA ALA A 4 17.12 -19.64 54.31
C ALA A 4 16.98 -18.18 53.80
N SER A 5 15.94 -17.76 53.06
CA SER A 5 14.53 -17.56 53.41
C SER A 5 14.21 -16.24 54.16
N HIS A 6 13.74 -15.22 53.43
CA HIS A 6 12.67 -14.27 53.83
C HIS A 6 12.38 -13.32 52.64
N LYS A 7 11.35 -13.52 51.80
CA LYS A 7 9.93 -13.09 51.90
C LYS A 7 9.72 -11.68 52.46
N ASP A 8 9.29 -10.76 51.58
CA ASP A 8 8.10 -9.93 51.79
C ASP A 8 7.51 -9.43 50.45
N GLY A 9 6.28 -9.89 50.19
CA GLY A 9 5.46 -9.48 49.06
C GLY A 9 4.45 -8.42 49.48
N LYS A 10 4.27 -7.38 48.66
CA LYS A 10 3.11 -6.48 48.75
C LYS A 10 2.06 -6.89 47.71
N ASN A 11 0.96 -7.39 48.27
CA ASN A 11 -0.24 -7.90 47.63
C ASN A 11 -1.20 -6.73 47.36
N ILE A 12 -1.39 -6.36 46.08
CA ILE A 12 -2.44 -5.41 45.66
C ILE A 12 -3.62 -6.24 45.16
N LYS A 13 -4.69 -6.24 45.96
CA LYS A 13 -5.93 -6.98 45.73
C LYS A 13 -6.60 -6.53 44.43
N LYS A 14 -6.77 -7.47 43.49
CA LYS A 14 -7.67 -7.34 42.33
C LYS A 14 -9.11 -7.57 42.80
N SER A 15 -9.92 -6.52 42.85
CA SER A 15 -11.38 -6.65 43.01
C SER A 15 -12.03 -6.78 41.63
N GLY A 16 -12.20 -8.01 41.15
CA GLY A 16 -13.11 -8.33 40.06
C GLY A 16 -14.56 -8.28 40.57
N ARG A 17 -15.46 -7.63 39.82
CA ARG A 17 -16.90 -7.80 39.99
C ARG A 17 -17.40 -8.84 38.97
N PRO A 18 -18.16 -9.85 39.39
CA PRO A 18 -18.57 -10.95 38.52
C PRO A 18 -19.71 -10.55 37.58
N LEU A 19 -19.66 -11.06 36.36
CA LEU A 19 -20.76 -11.09 35.40
C LEU A 19 -21.83 -12.06 35.92
N GLY A 20 -22.93 -11.51 36.43
CA GLY A 20 -24.11 -12.27 36.80
C GLY A 20 -25.00 -12.51 35.60
N ASN A 21 -25.25 -13.80 35.32
CA ASN A 21 -26.30 -14.29 34.45
C ASN A 21 -27.65 -13.69 34.83
N ILE A 22 -28.32 -13.05 33.87
CA ILE A 22 -29.76 -12.77 33.93
C ILE A 22 -30.37 -13.61 32.82
N PHE A 23 -30.58 -14.88 33.11
CA PHE A 23 -31.36 -15.81 32.31
C PHE A 23 -32.20 -16.65 33.28
N ALA A 24 -33.48 -16.79 32.97
CA ALA A 24 -34.56 -17.44 33.72
C ALA A 24 -35.23 -16.56 34.80
N ASP A 25 -36.35 -15.94 34.45
CA ASP A 25 -37.68 -16.46 34.82
C ASP A 25 -38.79 -15.53 34.32
N CYS A 26 -39.63 -16.04 33.43
CA CYS A 26 -41.05 -15.64 33.27
C CYS A 26 -41.71 -16.55 32.22
N GLN A 27 -42.32 -17.63 32.69
CA GLN A 27 -43.45 -18.21 31.98
C GLN A 27 -44.59 -17.18 32.05
N PHE A 28 -45.03 -16.62 30.93
CA PHE A 28 -46.34 -15.99 30.89
C PHE A 28 -47.05 -16.26 29.55
N SER A 29 -48.28 -16.72 29.73
CA SER A 29 -49.23 -17.29 28.79
C SER A 29 -49.56 -16.41 27.58
N HIS A 30 -49.77 -17.07 26.45
CA HIS A 30 -50.40 -16.50 25.26
C HIS A 30 -51.83 -16.02 25.55
N THR A 31 -52.08 -14.71 25.43
CA THR A 31 -53.42 -14.18 25.13
C THR A 31 -53.36 -13.30 23.89
N ARG A 32 -54.16 -13.67 22.89
CA ARG A 32 -54.14 -13.22 21.49
C ARG A 32 -54.72 -11.80 21.28
N SER A 33 -54.81 -10.98 22.32
CA SER A 33 -55.49 -9.67 22.31
C SER A 33 -54.57 -8.44 22.23
N ASP A 34 -53.26 -8.57 22.51
CA ASP A 34 -52.36 -7.38 22.58
C ASP A 34 -51.70 -7.02 21.25
N LEU A 35 -51.73 -7.93 20.27
CA LEU A 35 -51.21 -7.70 18.92
C LEU A 35 -52.10 -6.77 18.07
N GLN A 36 -53.36 -6.54 18.45
CA GLN A 36 -54.21 -5.55 17.76
C GLN A 36 -54.04 -4.13 18.34
N PHE A 37 -53.75 -4.00 19.64
CA PHE A 37 -53.56 -2.69 20.28
C PHE A 37 -52.22 -2.06 19.91
N LEU A 38 -51.15 -2.86 19.81
CA LEU A 38 -49.84 -2.38 19.34
C LEU A 38 -49.82 -2.10 17.82
N LYS A 39 -50.61 -2.84 17.01
CA LYS A 39 -50.75 -2.55 15.56
C LYS A 39 -51.50 -1.23 15.30
N SER A 40 -52.48 -0.86 16.14
CA SER A 40 -53.22 0.41 16.02
C SER A 40 -52.37 1.63 16.43
N LEU A 41 -51.52 1.48 17.45
CA LEU A 41 -50.56 2.51 17.88
C LEU A 41 -49.43 2.73 16.84
N LEU A 42 -49.00 1.66 16.16
CA LEU A 42 -48.05 1.74 15.04
C LEU A 42 -48.63 2.39 13.78
N THR A 43 -49.95 2.32 13.56
CA THR A 43 -50.60 3.01 12.42
C THR A 43 -50.85 4.50 12.68
N ARG A 44 -51.00 4.92 13.95
CA ARG A 44 -51.07 6.36 14.31
C ARG A 44 -49.70 7.04 14.30
N LYS A 45 -48.62 6.37 14.74
CA LYS A 45 -47.25 6.92 14.64
C LYS A 45 -46.73 7.03 13.19
N LYS A 46 -47.15 6.12 12.30
CA LYS A 46 -46.81 6.20 10.86
C LYS A 46 -47.44 7.41 10.14
N LYS A 47 -48.53 7.99 10.66
CA LYS A 47 -49.20 9.16 10.06
C LYS A 47 -48.57 10.49 10.51
N LEU A 48 -48.03 10.56 11.74
CA LEU A 48 -47.33 11.74 12.26
C LEU A 48 -45.87 11.85 11.79
N LEU A 49 -45.21 10.74 11.45
CA LEU A 49 -43.86 10.75 10.86
C LEU A 49 -43.85 11.01 9.34
N ARG A 50 -45.02 11.15 8.71
CA ARG A 50 -45.13 11.57 7.30
C ARG A 50 -45.36 13.06 7.12
N THR A 51 -45.77 13.79 8.16
CA THR A 51 -45.99 15.25 8.12
C THR A 51 -44.84 16.08 8.67
N SER A 52 -43.79 15.46 9.23
CA SER A 52 -42.52 16.13 9.59
C SER A 52 -41.36 15.81 8.63
N ALA A 53 -41.66 15.26 7.45
CA ALA A 53 -40.67 14.86 6.46
C ALA A 53 -40.48 15.89 5.32
N SER A 54 -41.20 17.03 5.34
CA SER A 54 -41.11 18.07 4.30
C SER A 54 -40.24 19.28 4.69
N THR A 55 -39.64 19.27 5.87
CA THR A 55 -38.61 20.24 6.31
C THR A 55 -37.33 19.50 6.71
N TYR A 56 -36.92 18.51 5.90
CA TYR A 56 -35.59 17.92 6.01
C TYR A 56 -34.57 18.86 5.37
N ASN A 57 -33.91 19.59 6.26
CA ASN A 57 -32.86 20.60 6.09
C ASN A 57 -31.94 20.41 4.86
N ARG A 58 -31.97 21.34 3.88
CA ARG A 58 -31.03 21.39 2.72
C ARG A 58 -29.55 21.24 3.14
N ASN A 59 -29.21 21.64 4.35
CA ASN A 59 -27.85 21.62 4.89
C ASN A 59 -27.26 20.20 5.02
N TYR A 60 -28.07 19.17 5.32
CA TYR A 60 -27.56 17.80 5.46
C TYR A 60 -27.20 17.17 4.10
N TYR A 61 -28.01 17.39 3.07
CA TYR A 61 -27.78 16.88 1.72
C TYR A 61 -26.57 17.55 1.05
N PHE A 62 -26.37 18.86 1.28
CA PHE A 62 -25.18 19.57 0.80
C PHE A 62 -23.91 19.06 1.50
N SER A 63 -23.96 18.83 2.82
CA SER A 63 -22.80 18.29 3.57
C SER A 63 -22.43 16.88 3.12
N ALA A 64 -23.41 16.00 2.88
CA ALA A 64 -23.17 14.64 2.43
C ALA A 64 -22.65 14.56 1.00
N PHE A 65 -23.10 15.47 0.12
CA PHE A 65 -22.57 15.58 -1.24
C PHE A 65 -21.12 16.01 -1.25
N PHE A 66 -20.78 17.08 -0.50
CA PHE A 66 -19.39 17.51 -0.34
C PHE A 66 -18.54 16.39 0.28
N LEU A 67 -19.10 15.66 1.26
CA LEU A 67 -18.44 14.53 1.90
C LEU A 67 -18.04 13.46 0.87
N LYS A 68 -19.01 13.10 0.03
CA LYS A 68 -18.81 12.12 -1.04
C LYS A 68 -17.82 12.61 -2.09
N GLN A 69 -17.85 13.90 -2.44
CA GLN A 69 -16.92 14.49 -3.38
C GLN A 69 -15.48 14.43 -2.85
N TRP A 70 -15.19 14.94 -1.65
CA TRP A 70 -13.80 14.90 -1.14
C TRP A 70 -13.29 13.46 -1.04
N ALA A 71 -14.15 12.52 -0.62
CA ALA A 71 -13.76 11.11 -0.52
C ALA A 71 -13.42 10.51 -1.89
N THR A 72 -14.16 10.89 -2.95
CA THR A 72 -13.94 10.41 -4.32
C THR A 72 -12.66 10.98 -4.93
N PHE A 73 -12.35 12.25 -4.65
CA PHE A 73 -11.17 12.96 -5.15
C PHE A 73 -9.97 12.91 -4.18
N ALA A 74 -10.07 12.12 -3.11
CA ALA A 74 -9.00 11.99 -2.13
C ALA A 74 -7.73 11.42 -2.79
N ARG A 75 -6.58 11.86 -2.30
CA ARG A 75 -5.27 11.39 -2.74
C ARG A 75 -4.74 10.37 -1.76
N SER A 76 -4.38 9.21 -2.28
CA SER A 76 -3.79 8.11 -1.50
C SER A 76 -2.27 8.13 -1.61
N TRP A 77 -1.61 7.49 -0.64
CA TRP A 77 -0.16 7.30 -0.64
C TRP A 77 0.16 5.82 -0.82
N PHE A 78 0.91 5.51 -1.87
CA PHE A 78 1.30 4.15 -2.20
C PHE A 78 2.79 3.93 -1.93
N LEU A 79 3.13 2.77 -1.37
CA LEU A 79 4.51 2.31 -1.20
C LEU A 79 4.86 1.28 -2.28
N LEU A 80 6.07 1.36 -2.85
CA LEU A 80 6.58 0.38 -3.79
C LEU A 80 8.06 0.07 -3.51
N ASP A 81 8.37 -1.20 -3.27
CA ASP A 81 9.75 -1.66 -3.11
C ASP A 81 10.41 -1.96 -4.47
N ALA A 82 11.54 -1.29 -4.73
CA ALA A 82 12.29 -1.41 -5.97
C ALA A 82 13.41 -2.48 -5.94
N LYS A 83 13.58 -3.21 -4.84
CA LYS A 83 14.62 -4.23 -4.70
C LYS A 83 14.49 -5.36 -5.74
N MET A 84 15.56 -5.60 -6.49
CA MET A 84 15.64 -6.58 -7.58
C MET A 84 14.60 -6.37 -8.71
N GLN A 85 14.00 -5.18 -8.78
CA GLN A 85 12.99 -4.84 -9.77
C GLN A 85 13.60 -4.06 -10.96
N PRO A 86 13.10 -4.28 -12.19
CA PRO A 86 13.50 -3.49 -13.34
C PRO A 86 12.79 -2.12 -13.33
N PRO A 87 13.52 -1.01 -13.54
CA PRO A 87 12.97 0.34 -13.38
C PRO A 87 11.85 0.65 -14.38
N GLY A 88 11.84 0.00 -15.55
CA GLY A 88 10.76 0.18 -16.54
C GLY A 88 9.41 -0.35 -16.06
N LYS A 89 9.37 -1.52 -15.39
CA LYS A 89 8.11 -2.08 -14.86
C LYS A 89 7.58 -1.26 -13.69
N ILE A 90 8.49 -0.82 -12.83
CA ILE A 90 8.17 0.10 -11.73
C ILE A 90 7.56 1.38 -12.30
N ALA A 91 8.25 1.99 -13.27
CA ALA A 91 7.81 3.25 -13.88
C ALA A 91 6.42 3.15 -14.51
N ALA A 92 6.09 2.03 -15.16
CA ALA A 92 4.77 1.83 -15.75
C ALA A 92 3.65 1.84 -14.71
N ILE A 93 3.84 1.11 -13.59
CA ILE A 93 2.86 1.08 -12.49
C ILE A 93 2.76 2.48 -11.85
N THR A 94 3.90 3.10 -11.56
CA THR A 94 3.96 4.42 -10.94
C THR A 94 3.30 5.49 -11.80
N ALA A 95 3.53 5.51 -13.11
CA ALA A 95 2.93 6.50 -14.02
C ALA A 95 1.40 6.44 -14.00
N ILE A 96 0.80 5.23 -14.03
CA ILE A 96 -0.65 5.03 -13.94
C ILE A 96 -1.22 5.59 -12.63
N ARG A 97 -0.48 5.46 -11.52
CA ARG A 97 -0.89 5.98 -10.21
C ARG A 97 -0.73 7.50 -10.11
N LEU A 98 0.37 8.05 -10.60
CA LEU A 98 0.62 9.50 -10.66
C LEU A 98 -0.39 10.24 -11.56
N GLU A 99 -0.86 9.61 -12.63
CA GLU A 99 -1.92 10.17 -13.48
C GLU A 99 -3.32 9.98 -12.89
N GLY A 100 -3.51 8.99 -12.01
CA GLY A 100 -4.82 8.63 -11.47
C GLY A 100 -5.65 7.70 -12.36
N LYS A 101 -5.06 7.12 -13.42
CA LYS A 101 -5.72 6.19 -14.37
C LYS A 101 -6.27 4.90 -13.74
N HIS A 102 -5.82 4.56 -12.55
CA HIS A 102 -6.35 3.42 -11.79
C HIS A 102 -7.71 3.71 -11.15
N LYS A 103 -8.10 4.99 -11.02
CA LYS A 103 -9.43 5.37 -10.53
C LYS A 103 -10.41 5.36 -11.70
N PRO A 104 -11.62 4.78 -11.54
CA PRO A 104 -12.61 4.75 -12.61
C PRO A 104 -13.15 6.15 -12.97
N VAL A 105 -12.93 7.13 -12.10
CA VAL A 105 -13.31 8.55 -12.29
C VAL A 105 -12.27 9.36 -13.08
N PHE A 106 -11.25 8.71 -13.66
CA PHE A 106 -10.16 9.40 -14.35
C PHE A 106 -10.66 10.26 -15.53
N HIS A 107 -10.21 11.51 -15.55
CA HIS A 107 -10.37 12.42 -16.67
C HIS A 107 -9.11 13.29 -16.80
N ALA A 108 -8.63 13.51 -18.03
CA ALA A 108 -7.33 14.15 -18.26
C ALA A 108 -7.23 15.61 -17.74
N LEU A 109 -8.35 16.33 -17.68
CA LEU A 109 -8.40 17.69 -17.11
C LEU A 109 -8.46 17.70 -15.57
N SER A 110 -8.89 16.59 -14.97
CA SER A 110 -9.09 16.49 -13.53
C SER A 110 -7.83 15.93 -12.87
N ASP A 111 -7.36 16.63 -11.85
CA ASP A 111 -6.14 16.25 -11.16
C ASP A 111 -6.41 15.19 -10.08
N LEU A 112 -6.37 13.92 -10.49
CA LEU A 112 -6.74 12.75 -9.69
C LEU A 112 -5.54 11.89 -9.27
N GLY A 113 -4.34 12.36 -9.56
CA GLY A 113 -3.09 11.66 -9.29
C GLY A 113 -2.78 11.49 -7.81
N ASP A 114 -2.22 10.34 -7.47
CA ASP A 114 -1.85 9.97 -6.09
C ASP A 114 -0.36 10.15 -5.80
N HIS A 115 0.00 10.04 -4.52
CA HIS A 115 1.39 10.03 -4.09
C HIS A 115 1.97 8.63 -4.21
N VAL A 116 3.19 8.54 -4.73
CA VAL A 116 3.91 7.26 -4.85
C VAL A 116 5.27 7.41 -4.21
N VAL A 117 5.54 6.54 -3.25
CA VAL A 117 6.79 6.42 -2.53
C VAL A 117 7.49 5.16 -3.02
N ILE A 118 8.71 5.32 -3.53
CA ILE A 118 9.54 4.20 -3.99
C ILE A 118 10.77 4.11 -3.11
N ILE A 119 10.99 2.95 -2.52
CA ILE A 119 12.12 2.64 -1.64
C ILE A 119 13.12 1.71 -2.32
N ASN A 120 14.33 1.61 -1.77
CA ASN A 120 15.40 0.73 -2.26
C ASN A 120 15.76 0.96 -3.74
N THR A 121 15.71 2.20 -4.24
CA THR A 121 16.04 2.47 -5.65
C THR A 121 17.50 2.13 -5.98
N ARG A 122 18.39 2.06 -4.97
CA ARG A 122 19.78 1.60 -5.13
C ARG A 122 19.87 0.14 -5.59
N HIS A 123 18.90 -0.70 -5.20
CA HIS A 123 18.92 -2.15 -5.44
C HIS A 123 18.11 -2.60 -6.65
N ILE A 124 17.90 -1.71 -7.63
CA ILE A 124 17.24 -2.04 -8.89
C ILE A 124 18.05 -3.05 -9.72
N ALA A 125 17.35 -3.85 -10.53
CA ALA A 125 17.99 -4.84 -11.39
C ALA A 125 17.61 -4.60 -12.86
N PHE A 126 18.61 -4.32 -13.70
CA PHE A 126 18.44 -4.38 -15.15
C PHE A 126 18.53 -5.82 -15.68
N SER A 127 17.88 -6.06 -16.82
CA SER A 127 18.02 -7.28 -17.61
C SER A 127 19.22 -7.18 -18.55
N GLY A 128 19.99 -8.26 -18.71
CA GLY A 128 21.14 -8.31 -19.64
C GLY A 128 22.22 -7.27 -19.32
N ASN A 129 22.96 -6.83 -20.34
CA ASN A 129 24.14 -5.96 -20.17
C ASN A 129 23.79 -4.46 -20.21
N LYS A 130 22.55 -4.09 -19.86
CA LYS A 130 22.06 -2.70 -19.93
C LYS A 130 22.79 -1.75 -18.99
N TRP A 131 23.42 -2.25 -17.93
CA TRP A 131 24.23 -1.42 -17.04
C TRP A 131 25.37 -0.69 -17.77
N GLU A 132 25.98 -1.37 -18.74
CA GLU A 132 27.12 -0.86 -19.52
C GLU A 132 26.65 -0.26 -20.84
N GLN A 133 25.69 -0.91 -21.51
CA GLN A 133 25.23 -0.52 -22.84
C GLN A 133 24.28 0.69 -22.84
N LYS A 134 23.48 0.87 -21.77
CA LYS A 134 22.49 1.95 -21.75
C LYS A 134 23.17 3.27 -21.40
N VAL A 135 23.13 4.21 -22.34
CA VAL A 135 23.71 5.55 -22.18
C VAL A 135 22.60 6.58 -21.92
N TYR A 136 22.86 7.47 -20.97
CA TYR A 136 22.08 8.67 -20.71
C TYR A 136 22.85 9.87 -21.23
N SER A 137 22.25 10.60 -22.17
CA SER A 137 22.84 11.78 -22.79
C SER A 137 22.16 13.06 -22.34
N SER A 138 22.95 14.10 -22.06
CA SER A 138 22.47 15.44 -21.74
C SER A 138 23.34 16.49 -22.44
N HIS A 139 22.79 17.67 -22.68
CA HIS A 139 23.52 18.78 -23.27
C HIS A 139 23.38 20.02 -22.37
N THR A 140 24.47 20.73 -22.13
CA THR A 140 24.46 21.93 -21.26
C THR A 140 23.96 23.19 -21.96
N GLY A 141 24.05 23.24 -23.29
CA GLY A 141 23.69 24.40 -24.12
C GLY A 141 24.89 25.10 -24.75
N TYR A 142 26.10 24.85 -24.27
CA TYR A 142 27.35 25.40 -24.79
C TYR A 142 27.99 24.49 -25.86
N PRO A 143 28.79 25.03 -26.79
CA PRO A 143 29.53 24.21 -27.76
C PRO A 143 30.47 23.23 -27.03
N GLY A 144 30.47 21.96 -27.44
CA GLY A 144 31.20 20.89 -26.77
C GLY A 144 30.58 20.39 -25.45
N GLY A 145 29.41 20.91 -25.05
CA GLY A 145 28.73 20.59 -23.80
C GLY A 145 27.91 19.29 -23.80
N PHE A 146 28.21 18.37 -24.71
CA PHE A 146 27.52 17.08 -24.79
C PHE A 146 28.12 16.08 -23.81
N LEU A 147 27.28 15.56 -22.91
CA LEU A 147 27.67 14.60 -21.89
C LEU A 147 26.95 13.28 -22.12
N GLN A 148 27.70 12.18 -22.07
CA GLN A 148 27.20 10.82 -22.14
C GLN A 148 27.69 10.04 -20.93
N VAL A 149 26.76 9.40 -20.24
CA VAL A 149 27.06 8.65 -19.01
C VAL A 149 26.36 7.31 -19.09
N THR A 150 27.06 6.22 -18.76
CA THR A 150 26.43 4.89 -18.73
C THR A 150 25.47 4.76 -17.56
N ALA A 151 24.53 3.82 -17.61
CA ALA A 151 23.60 3.56 -16.52
C ALA A 151 24.35 3.25 -15.21
N ALA A 152 25.43 2.47 -15.27
CA ALA A 152 26.25 2.18 -14.10
C ALA A 152 26.89 3.43 -13.48
N GLN A 153 27.44 4.32 -14.31
CA GLN A 153 28.03 5.58 -13.84
C GLN A 153 26.98 6.52 -13.24
N LEU A 154 25.83 6.65 -13.90
CA LEU A 154 24.73 7.48 -13.42
C LEU A 154 24.20 6.97 -12.06
N HIS A 155 24.08 5.64 -11.91
CA HIS A 155 23.58 5.02 -10.68
C HIS A 155 24.53 5.20 -9.49
N ARG A 156 25.85 5.17 -9.74
CA ARG A 156 26.86 5.43 -8.71
C ARG A 156 26.81 6.86 -8.21
N LYS A 157 26.54 7.82 -9.11
CA LYS A 157 26.40 9.24 -8.76
C LYS A 157 25.08 9.51 -8.04
N ASP A 158 23.98 9.11 -8.66
CA ASP A 158 22.62 9.37 -8.19
C ASP A 158 21.77 8.09 -8.31
N PRO A 159 21.56 7.33 -7.21
CA PRO A 159 20.84 6.05 -7.25
C PRO A 159 19.34 6.18 -7.53
N THR A 160 18.78 7.40 -7.48
CA THR A 160 17.37 7.69 -7.77
C THR A 160 17.13 8.14 -9.22
N ALA A 161 18.18 8.60 -9.91
CA ALA A 161 18.06 9.26 -11.21
C ALA A 161 17.49 8.33 -12.29
N ILE A 162 17.88 7.05 -12.28
CA ILE A 162 17.43 6.07 -13.27
C ILE A 162 15.91 5.87 -13.21
N VAL A 163 15.38 5.68 -12.01
CA VAL A 163 13.94 5.48 -11.77
C VAL A 163 13.18 6.78 -12.09
N LYS A 164 13.71 7.93 -11.66
CA LYS A 164 13.13 9.25 -11.92
C LYS A 164 13.01 9.53 -13.43
N LEU A 165 14.07 9.27 -14.20
CA LEU A 165 14.09 9.47 -15.66
C LEU A 165 13.14 8.50 -16.37
N ALA A 166 13.07 7.24 -15.92
CA ALA A 166 12.15 6.27 -16.48
C ALA A 166 10.68 6.70 -16.28
N ILE A 167 10.31 7.15 -15.08
CA ILE A 167 8.96 7.65 -14.79
C ILE A 167 8.67 8.93 -15.58
N TYR A 168 9.61 9.87 -15.60
CA TYR A 168 9.46 11.12 -16.33
C TYR A 168 9.24 10.92 -17.84
N GLY A 169 9.86 9.90 -18.42
CA GLY A 169 9.67 9.51 -19.82
C GLY A 169 8.32 8.85 -20.11
N MET A 170 7.69 8.21 -19.13
CA MET A 170 6.38 7.54 -19.27
C MET A 170 5.20 8.48 -19.13
N LEU A 171 5.36 9.59 -18.38
CA LEU A 171 4.30 10.58 -18.19
C LEU A 171 4.01 11.37 -19.47
N PRO A 172 2.75 11.85 -19.66
CA PRO A 172 2.37 12.64 -20.82
C PRO A 172 3.22 13.92 -20.92
N LYS A 173 3.54 14.32 -22.14
CA LYS A 173 4.38 15.51 -22.41
C LYS A 173 3.57 16.80 -22.29
N THR A 174 3.03 17.06 -21.10
CA THR A 174 2.24 18.26 -20.75
C THR A 174 2.88 19.02 -19.59
N LEU A 175 2.37 20.22 -19.30
CA LEU A 175 2.83 21.03 -18.16
C LEU A 175 2.57 20.33 -16.81
N LEU A 176 1.47 19.58 -16.70
CA LEU A 176 1.08 18.83 -15.51
C LEU A 176 2.10 17.76 -15.10
N ARG A 177 2.96 17.30 -16.03
CA ARG A 177 4.01 16.34 -15.75
C ARG A 177 4.92 16.77 -14.60
N ARG A 178 5.24 18.08 -14.51
CA ARG A 178 6.09 18.58 -13.41
C ARG A 178 5.38 18.48 -12.06
N THR A 179 4.09 18.79 -12.02
CA THR A 179 3.25 18.66 -10.83
C THR A 179 3.11 17.20 -10.39
N MET A 180 2.96 16.26 -11.33
CA MET A 180 2.93 14.82 -11.04
C MET A 180 4.28 14.36 -10.45
N MET A 181 5.41 14.83 -10.99
CA MET A 181 6.73 14.48 -10.47
C MET A 181 6.99 15.00 -9.05
N GLN A 182 6.32 16.07 -8.61
CA GLN A 182 6.42 16.56 -7.22
C GLN A 182 5.75 15.62 -6.21
N ARG A 183 4.83 14.76 -6.66
CA ARG A 183 4.15 13.74 -5.83
C ARG A 183 4.90 12.43 -5.74
N LEU A 184 5.96 12.29 -6.54
CA LEU A 184 6.83 11.13 -6.53
C LEU A 184 7.93 11.33 -5.48
N HIS A 185 8.00 10.42 -4.52
CA HIS A 185 9.03 10.39 -3.49
C HIS A 185 9.93 9.18 -3.75
N LEU A 186 11.24 9.42 -3.88
CA LEU A 186 12.23 8.37 -4.18
C LEU A 186 13.26 8.32 -3.05
N PHE A 187 13.46 7.13 -2.49
CA PHE A 187 14.46 6.86 -1.47
C PHE A 187 15.44 5.81 -1.98
N ALA A 188 16.74 6.11 -1.83
CA ALA A 188 17.80 5.21 -2.27
C ALA A 188 17.81 3.90 -1.48
N ASP A 189 17.59 4.04 -0.18
CA ASP A 189 17.61 2.97 0.82
C ASP A 189 16.20 2.80 1.42
N ASP A 190 16.08 2.04 2.51
CA ASP A 190 14.79 1.69 3.15
C ASP A 190 14.31 2.74 4.18
N GLU A 191 15.05 3.84 4.31
CA GLU A 191 14.76 4.89 5.28
C GLU A 191 13.71 5.86 4.73
N ILE A 192 12.52 5.83 5.33
CA ILE A 192 11.40 6.73 5.00
C ILE A 192 11.20 7.73 6.15
N PRO A 193 11.08 9.05 5.87
CA PRO A 193 10.71 10.03 6.87
C PRO A 193 9.39 9.68 7.57
N GLU A 194 9.30 9.95 8.87
CA GLU A 194 8.11 9.58 9.66
C GLU A 194 6.82 10.20 9.15
N GLU A 195 6.87 11.43 8.64
CA GLU A 195 5.72 12.14 8.08
C GLU A 195 5.09 11.37 6.92
N ILE A 196 5.95 10.87 6.01
CA ILE A 196 5.50 10.10 4.86
C ILE A 196 5.00 8.73 5.32
N ARG A 197 5.72 8.09 6.25
CA ARG A 197 5.38 6.77 6.77
C ARG A 197 3.99 6.73 7.43
N LYS A 198 3.61 7.78 8.17
CA LYS A 198 2.29 7.90 8.83
C LYS A 198 1.12 8.00 7.84
N ASN A 199 1.38 8.48 6.63
CA ASN A 199 0.36 8.74 5.62
C ASN A 199 0.16 7.57 4.64
N LEU A 200 1.01 6.54 4.69
CA LEU A 200 0.96 5.39 3.77
C LEU A 200 -0.37 4.63 3.90
N VAL A 201 -0.98 4.31 2.75
CA VAL A 201 -2.28 3.62 2.68
C VAL A 201 -2.10 2.17 2.26
N GLU A 202 -1.38 1.93 1.16
CA GLU A 202 -1.25 0.60 0.55
C GLU A 202 0.17 0.39 0.03
N GLU A 203 0.69 -0.82 0.23
CA GLU A 203 1.90 -1.29 -0.43
C GLU A 203 1.56 -2.06 -1.70
N LEU A 204 2.15 -1.63 -2.82
CA LEU A 204 1.95 -2.24 -4.12
C LEU A 204 2.82 -3.49 -4.28
N LYS A 205 2.21 -4.55 -4.82
CA LYS A 205 2.93 -5.79 -5.14
C LYS A 205 4.04 -5.55 -6.15
N GLN A 206 5.20 -6.16 -5.90
CA GLN A 206 6.32 -6.10 -6.82
C GLN A 206 5.97 -6.72 -8.19
N PRO A 207 6.34 -6.07 -9.31
CA PRO A 207 5.97 -6.54 -10.65
C PRO A 207 6.77 -7.77 -11.11
N ARG A 208 8.00 -7.94 -10.65
CA ARG A 208 8.83 -9.12 -10.91
C ARG A 208 8.90 -9.95 -9.65
N LYS A 209 8.56 -11.23 -9.75
CA LYS A 209 8.87 -12.21 -8.69
C LYS A 209 10.38 -12.44 -8.68
N VAL A 210 11.02 -12.18 -7.55
CA VAL A 210 12.46 -12.40 -7.38
C VAL A 210 12.69 -13.92 -7.33
N PRO A 211 13.58 -14.48 -8.17
CA PRO A 211 13.90 -15.91 -8.11
C PRO A 211 14.68 -16.23 -6.84
N LYS A 212 14.43 -17.41 -6.27
CA LYS A 212 15.20 -17.93 -5.14
C LYS A 212 16.60 -18.33 -5.60
N ARG A 213 17.62 -18.11 -4.76
CA ARG A 213 18.97 -18.68 -4.93
C ARG A 213 18.99 -20.13 -4.44
N LEU A 214 19.98 -20.91 -4.86
CA LEU A 214 20.10 -22.32 -4.44
C LEU A 214 20.14 -22.48 -2.91
N ASP A 215 20.80 -21.55 -2.22
CA ASP A 215 20.94 -21.54 -0.76
C ASP A 215 19.63 -21.24 -0.01
N GLU A 216 18.62 -20.70 -0.71
CA GLU A 216 17.33 -20.30 -0.13
C GLU A 216 16.25 -21.40 -0.23
N TYR A 217 16.56 -22.52 -0.88
CA TYR A 217 15.64 -23.66 -0.97
C TYR A 217 15.65 -24.45 0.35
N THR A 218 14.48 -24.98 0.73
CA THR A 218 14.39 -25.88 1.88
C THR A 218 14.91 -27.27 1.52
N GLN A 219 15.40 -28.02 2.50
CA GLN A 219 15.86 -29.40 2.26
C GLN A 219 14.76 -30.28 1.65
N GLU A 220 13.50 -30.06 2.05
CA GLU A 220 12.33 -30.72 1.49
C GLU A 220 12.14 -30.43 -0.01
N GLU A 221 12.30 -29.17 -0.44
CA GLU A 221 12.21 -28.77 -1.86
C GLU A 221 13.34 -29.43 -2.68
N ILE A 222 14.52 -29.58 -2.09
CA ILE A 222 15.68 -30.21 -2.72
C ILE A 222 15.48 -31.72 -2.85
N ASP A 223 15.08 -32.39 -1.78
CA ASP A 223 14.88 -33.85 -1.76
C ASP A 223 13.66 -34.27 -2.60
N ALA A 224 12.64 -33.42 -2.67
CA ALA A 224 11.50 -33.62 -3.57
C ALA A 224 11.89 -33.56 -5.05
N PHE A 225 12.98 -32.85 -5.40
CA PHE A 225 13.46 -32.79 -6.76
C PHE A 225 14.25 -34.06 -7.12
N PRO A 226 13.80 -34.86 -8.10
CA PRO A 226 14.43 -36.14 -8.39
C PRO A 226 15.81 -35.95 -9.01
N ARG A 227 16.75 -36.81 -8.62
CA ARG A 227 18.07 -36.87 -9.25
C ARG A 227 17.94 -37.33 -10.71
N LEU A 228 18.38 -36.51 -11.65
CA LEU A 228 18.24 -36.79 -13.10
C LEU A 228 19.31 -37.73 -13.66
N TRP A 229 20.50 -37.77 -13.05
CA TRP A 229 21.63 -38.57 -13.56
C TRP A 229 22.53 -39.07 -12.42
N THR A 230 23.14 -40.23 -12.64
CA THR A 230 24.07 -40.86 -11.70
C THR A 230 25.50 -40.74 -12.22
N PRO A 231 26.38 -39.95 -11.59
CA PRO A 231 27.76 -39.78 -12.00
C PRO A 231 28.58 -41.07 -11.76
N PRO A 232 29.60 -41.35 -12.60
CA PRO A 232 30.54 -42.44 -12.36
C PRO A 232 31.31 -42.27 -11.04
N LYS A 233 31.68 -43.38 -10.40
CA LYS A 233 32.38 -43.36 -9.09
C LYS A 233 33.79 -42.76 -9.17
N ASP A 234 34.45 -42.90 -10.32
CA ASP A 234 35.82 -42.42 -10.54
C ASP A 234 35.87 -40.92 -10.92
N PHE A 235 34.75 -40.19 -10.83
CA PHE A 235 34.71 -38.78 -11.17
C PHE A 235 35.43 -37.95 -10.11
N ARG A 236 36.55 -37.32 -10.50
CA ARG A 236 37.33 -36.46 -9.62
C ARG A 236 36.50 -35.25 -9.19
N GLN A 237 36.02 -35.28 -7.96
CA GLN A 237 35.44 -34.11 -7.30
C GLN A 237 36.59 -33.16 -6.96
N ARG A 238 36.59 -31.97 -7.55
CA ARG A 238 37.54 -30.88 -7.24
C ARG A 238 37.00 -30.03 -6.12
#